data_AF-A0AAD7D5R6-F1
#
_entry.id   AF-A0AAD7D5R6-F1
#
_cell.length_a   1.000
_cell.length_b   1.000
_cell.length_c   1.000
_cell.angle_alpha   90.00
_cell.angle_beta   90.00
_cell.angle_gamma   90.00
#
_symmetry.space_group_name_H-M   'P 1'
#
loop_
_entity.id
_entity.type
_entity.pdbx_description
1 polymer ?
#
loop_
_entity_poly.entity_id
_entity_poly.type
_entity_poly.pdbx_seq_one_letter_code
_entity_poly.pdbx_strand_id
1 'polypeptide(L)' 'PALAIIPVDSIARAAHLIGVYGTAALPEDFHFSDSLDAFDTYFLNPYPDHHMHEFLA' A
#
# COMPACT_ATOMS: atom_id res chain seq x y z
N PRO A 1 10.20 2.73 -18.58
CA PRO A 1 9.52 2.32 -17.34
C PRO A 1 9.07 0.85 -17.42
N ALA A 2 9.62 -0.02 -16.58
CA ALA A 2 9.17 -1.40 -16.49
C ALA A 2 8.18 -1.51 -15.33
N LEU A 3 7.01 -2.10 -15.58
CA LEU A 3 6.11 -2.51 -14.51
C LEU A 3 6.77 -3.68 -13.78
N ALA A 4 7.00 -3.54 -12.48
CA ALA A 4 7.56 -4.57 -11.62
C ALA A 4 6.54 -4.93 -10.54
N ILE A 5 6.46 -6.22 -10.20
CA ILE A 5 5.67 -6.74 -9.09
C ILE A 5 6.67 -7.10 -7.99
N ILE A 6 6.47 -6.56 -6.79
CA ILE A 6 7.28 -6.84 -5.61
C ILE A 6 6.39 -7.34 -4.47
N PRO A 7 6.89 -8.18 -3.55
CA PRO A 7 6.18 -8.52 -2.32
C PRO A 7 6.01 -7.28 -1.44
N VAL A 8 4.84 -7.12 -0.81
CA VAL A 8 4.57 -6.01 0.11
C VAL A 8 5.56 -6.03 1.29
N ASP A 9 5.91 -7.21 1.79
CA ASP A 9 6.89 -7.40 2.88
C ASP A 9 8.31 -6.93 2.53
N SER A 10 8.60 -6.71 1.24
CA SER A 10 9.90 -6.17 0.80
C SER A 10 9.99 -4.64 0.92
N ILE A 11 8.89 -3.96 1.24
CA ILE A 11 8.84 -2.51 1.39
C ILE A 11 9.43 -2.12 2.75
N ALA A 12 10.65 -1.59 2.73
CA ALA A 12 11.40 -1.23 3.94
C ALA A 12 11.03 0.13 4.56
N ARG A 13 10.14 0.90 3.94
CA ARG A 13 9.79 2.26 4.37
C ARG A 13 8.30 2.50 4.21
N ALA A 14 7.76 3.50 4.92
CA ALA A 14 6.40 3.95 4.66
C ALA A 14 6.24 4.28 3.17
N ALA A 15 5.17 3.80 2.55
CA ALA A 15 4.84 4.07 1.17
C ALA A 15 3.32 4.14 1.04
N HIS A 16 2.84 4.98 0.12
CA HIS A 16 1.41 5.04 -0.15
C HIS A 16 1.00 3.84 -1.00
N LEU A 17 0.29 2.91 -0.38
CA LEU A 17 -0.31 1.74 -1.02
C LEU A 17 -1.79 2.03 -1.27
N ILE A 18 -2.21 1.95 -2.53
CA ILE A 18 -3.61 2.09 -2.92
C ILE A 18 -4.10 0.74 -3.41
N GLY A 19 -5.07 0.15 -2.72
CA GLY A 19 -5.65 -1.15 -3.08
C GLY A 19 -6.26 -1.11 -4.49
N VAL A 20 -6.07 -2.18 -5.25
CA VAL A 20 -6.77 -2.37 -6.53
C VAL A 20 -8.20 -2.79 -6.22
N TYR A 21 -9.15 -1.88 -6.46
CA TYR A 21 -10.56 -2.10 -6.13
C TYR A 21 -11.25 -3.06 -7.10
N GLY A 22 -12.15 -3.87 -6.54
CA GLY A 22 -13.12 -4.65 -7.31
C GLY A 22 -14.40 -3.86 -7.59
N THR A 23 -15.51 -4.59 -7.77
CA THR A 23 -16.84 -4.00 -8.02
C THR A 23 -17.66 -3.78 -6.75
N ALA A 24 -17.20 -4.29 -5.61
CA ALA A 24 -17.86 -4.15 -4.33
C ALA A 24 -17.40 -2.88 -3.58
N ALA A 25 -18.32 -2.28 -2.83
CA ALA A 25 -17.99 -1.22 -1.89
C ALA A 25 -17.44 -1.82 -0.59
N LEU A 26 -16.58 -1.06 0.10
CA LEU A 26 -16.18 -1.40 1.47
C LEU A 26 -17.37 -1.25 2.42
N PRO A 27 -17.44 -2.06 3.50
CA PRO A 27 -18.38 -1.84 4.59
C PRO A 27 -18.26 -0.43 5.19
N GLU A 28 -19.36 0.12 5.69
CA GLU A 28 -19.36 1.45 6.33
C GLU A 28 -18.49 1.50 7.59
N ASP A 29 -18.42 0.38 8.30
CA ASP A 29 -17.64 0.16 9.52
C ASP A 29 -16.25 -0.45 9.26
N PHE A 30 -15.79 -0.43 8.00
CA PHE A 30 -14.48 -0.94 7.64
C PHE A 30 -13.36 -0.22 8.40
N HIS A 31 -12.59 -0.97 9.17
CA HIS A 31 -11.51 -0.41 9.96
C HIS A 31 -10.26 -0.21 9.10
N PHE A 32 -9.69 1.00 9.13
CA PHE A 32 -8.56 1.35 8.26
C PHE A 32 -7.32 0.47 8.47
N SER A 33 -7.14 -0.16 9.64
CA SER A 33 -6.02 -1.11 9.86
C SER A 33 -6.08 -2.33 8.98
N ASP A 34 -7.28 -2.73 8.55
CA ASP A 34 -7.48 -3.96 7.80
C ASP A 34 -7.21 -3.75 6.31
N SER A 35 -6.87 -2.51 5.90
CA SER A 35 -6.61 -2.15 4.51
C SER A 35 -5.48 -2.95 3.86
N LEU A 36 -4.51 -3.44 4.64
CA LEU A 36 -3.39 -4.23 4.11
C LEU A 36 -3.75 -5.70 3.85
N ASP A 37 -4.81 -6.18 4.51
CA ASP A 37 -5.31 -7.56 4.36
C ASP A 37 -6.54 -7.61 3.44
N ALA A 38 -7.18 -6.47 3.19
CA ALA A 38 -8.44 -6.37 2.44
C ALA A 38 -8.29 -6.44 0.91
N PHE A 39 -7.07 -6.29 0.36
CA PHE A 39 -6.84 -6.29 -1.09
C PHE A 39 -5.72 -7.24 -1.49
N ASP A 40 -5.88 -7.92 -2.63
CA ASP A 40 -4.87 -8.84 -3.15
C ASP A 40 -3.66 -8.12 -3.76
N THR A 41 -3.85 -6.90 -4.26
CA THR A 41 -2.82 -6.12 -4.96
C THR A 41 -2.95 -4.63 -4.71
N TYR A 42 -1.82 -3.93 -4.80
CA TYR A 42 -1.70 -2.50 -4.50
C TYR A 42 -0.93 -1.77 -5.61
N PHE A 43 -1.38 -0.57 -5.93
CA PHE A 43 -0.55 0.41 -6.62
C PHE A 43 0.43 1.02 -5.62
N LEU A 44 1.71 0.92 -5.94
CA LEU A 44 2.81 1.50 -5.16
C LEU A 44 3.22 2.84 -5.77
N ASN A 45 3.20 3.89 -4.95
CA ASN A 45 3.92 5.12 -5.26
C ASN A 45 5.34 5.05 -4.68
N PRO A 46 6.41 4.98 -5.51
CA PRO A 46 7.78 4.89 -5.01
C PRO A 46 8.34 6.24 -4.53
N TYR A 47 7.60 7.34 -4.72
CA TYR A 47 8.05 8.65 -4.27
C TYR A 47 7.86 8.81 -2.78
N PRO A 48 8.88 9.33 -2.07
CA PRO A 48 8.77 9.45 -0.65
C PRO A 48 7.74 10.50 -0.26
N ASP A 49 6.81 10.14 0.61
CA ASP A 49 5.90 11.11 1.21
C ASP A 49 6.65 11.99 2.24
N HIS A 50 6.11 13.17 2.53
CA HIS A 50 6.71 14.13 3.44
C HIS A 50 6.83 13.60 4.89
N HIS A 51 6.04 12.58 5.25
CA HIS A 51 6.01 11.93 6.55
C HIS A 51 6.89 10.67 6.62
N MET A 52 7.65 10.37 5.56
CA MET A 52 8.55 9.24 5.55
C MET A 52 9.71 9.47 6.51
N HIS A 53 9.60 8.86 7.67
CA HIS A 53 10.73 8.68 8.56
C HIS A 53 11.75 7.76 7.88
N GLU A 54 12.96 8.27 7.69
CA GLU A 54 14.07 7.48 7.20
C GLU A 54 14.46 6.45 8.25
N PHE A 55 14.08 5.18 8.03
CA PHE A 55 14.77 4.06 8.66
C PHE A 55 15.94 3.67 7.74
N LEU A 56 17.09 4.28 7.99
CA LEU A 56 18.39 3.76 7.59
C LEU A 56 19.30 3.82 8.81
N ALA A 57 19.62 2.65 9.35
CA ALA A 57 20.85 2.40 10.10
C ALA A 57 21.73 1.49 9.23
#